data_AF-A0A357WWK0-F1
#
_entry.id   AF-A0A357WWK0-F1
#
_cell.length_a   1.000
_cell.length_b   1.000
_cell.length_c   1.000
_cell.angle_alpha   90.00
_cell.angle_beta   90.00
_cell.angle_gamma   90.00
#
_symmetry.space_group_name_H-M   'P 1'
#
loop_
_entity.id
_entity.type
_entity.pdbx_description
1 polymer ?
#
loop_
_entity_poly.entity_id
_entity_poly.type
_entity_poly.pdbx_seq_one_letter_code
_entity_poly.pdbx_strand_id
1 'polypeptide(L)'
;MNHDREKLISEVKALYENLAMNENQQHFTQTTSNITAESYYEKLLGMVIKEINAGRFDSFRSGEEIVSAVANNKKKWLPEWGNKFS
;
A
#
# COMPACT_ATOMS: atom_id res chain seq x y z
N MET A 1 -17.05 -1.27 14.94
CA MET A 1 -15.88 -1.34 14.03
C MET A 1 -15.32 -2.76 14.08
N ASN A 2 -14.81 -3.28 12.95
CA ASN A 2 -14.23 -4.62 12.90
C ASN A 2 -12.79 -4.55 13.42
N HIS A 3 -12.54 -5.09 14.61
CA HIS A 3 -11.27 -4.91 15.35
C HIS A 3 -10.05 -5.40 14.54
N ASP A 4 -10.24 -6.44 13.73
CA ASP A 4 -9.22 -6.97 12.83
C ASP A 4 -8.82 -5.98 11.72
N ARG A 5 -9.77 -5.25 11.16
CA ARG A 5 -9.48 -4.29 10.08
C ARG A 5 -8.74 -3.06 10.59
N GLU A 6 -9.08 -2.58 11.78
CA GLU A 6 -8.37 -1.46 12.41
C GLU A 6 -6.92 -1.83 12.73
N LYS A 7 -6.70 -3.06 13.21
CA LYS A 7 -5.36 -3.62 13.40
C LYS A 7 -4.58 -3.67 12.07
N LEU A 8 -5.17 -4.25 11.02
CA LEU A 8 -4.55 -4.33 9.69
C LEU A 8 -4.21 -2.94 9.14
N ILE A 9 -5.12 -1.97 9.27
CA ILE A 9 -4.88 -0.58 8.83
C ILE A 9 -3.68 0.02 9.57
N SER A 10 -3.59 -0.17 10.90
CA SER A 10 -2.48 0.35 11.70
C SER A 10 -1.14 -0.25 11.28
N GLU A 11 -1.09 -1.58 11.12
CA GLU A 11 0.12 -2.29 10.68
C GLU A 11 0.55 -1.85 9.28
N VAL A 12 -0.40 -1.75 8.34
CA VAL A 12 -0.14 -1.32 6.96
C VAL A 12 0.37 0.12 6.92
N LYS A 13 -0.19 1.05 7.72
CA LYS A 13 0.31 2.43 7.81
C LYS A 13 1.77 2.48 8.23
N ALA A 14 2.13 1.79 9.31
CA ALA A 14 3.51 1.76 9.81
C ALA A 14 4.50 1.18 8.77
N LEU A 15 4.07 0.15 8.04
CA LEU A 15 4.89 -0.45 6.97
C LEU A 15 5.10 0.52 5.80
N TYR A 16 4.05 1.21 5.35
CA TYR A 16 4.18 2.18 4.25
C TYR A 16 4.99 3.42 4.63
N GLU A 17 4.88 3.90 5.87
CA GLU A 17 5.76 4.96 6.39
C GLU A 17 7.22 4.52 6.36
N ASN A 18 7.52 3.30 6.84
CA ASN A 18 8.88 2.75 6.82
C ASN A 18 9.42 2.57 5.38
N LEU A 19 8.58 2.13 4.45
CA LEU A 19 8.94 2.03 3.03
C LEU A 19 9.27 3.40 2.41
N ALA A 20 8.44 4.41 2.68
CA ALA A 20 8.68 5.77 2.21
C ALA A 20 9.99 6.35 2.76
N MET A 21 10.28 6.11 4.04
CA MET A 21 11.53 6.53 4.67
C MET A 21 12.75 5.82 4.06
N ASN A 22 12.69 4.49 3.90
CA ASN A 22 13.81 3.71 3.37
C ASN A 22 14.10 4.02 1.90
N GLU A 23 13.08 4.13 1.03
CA GLU A 23 13.31 4.49 -0.38
C GLU A 23 13.82 5.92 -0.54
N ASN A 24 13.37 6.85 0.31
CA ASN A 24 13.88 8.21 0.31
C ASN A 24 15.37 8.27 0.71
N GLN A 25 15.81 7.39 1.62
CA GLN A 25 17.23 7.28 2.03
C GLN A 25 18.10 6.52 1.02
N GLN A 26 17.54 5.53 0.31
CA GLN A 26 18.29 4.64 -0.59
C GLN A 26 18.38 5.09 -2.05
N HIS A 27 18.12 6.38 -2.33
CA HIS A 27 18.16 6.94 -3.69
C HIS A 27 16.94 6.47 -4.49
N PHE A 28 15.83 7.22 -4.41
CA PHE A 28 14.70 7.12 -5.35
C PHE A 28 15.12 7.68 -6.72
N THR A 29 16.08 7.01 -7.37
CA THR A 29 16.56 7.37 -8.70
C THR A 29 15.79 6.58 -9.73
N GLN A 30 14.94 7.31 -10.47
CA GLN A 30 14.30 6.92 -11.74
C GLN A 30 13.26 5.80 -11.58
N THR A 31 12.01 5.94 -11.98
CA THR A 31 11.51 6.21 -13.33
C THR A 31 9.98 6.29 -13.20
N THR A 32 9.30 6.93 -14.14
CA THR A 32 7.82 7.16 -14.19
C THR A 32 7.25 8.21 -13.24
N SER A 33 7.11 9.43 -13.77
CA SER A 33 6.34 10.57 -13.25
C SER A 33 7.02 11.38 -12.13
N ASN A 34 6.83 12.70 -12.15
CA ASN A 34 7.35 13.72 -11.20
C ASN A 34 6.82 13.55 -9.75
N ILE A 35 6.70 12.33 -9.23
CA ILE A 35 6.17 12.03 -7.90
C ILE A 35 7.31 11.60 -6.98
N THR A 36 7.31 12.15 -5.76
CA THR A 36 8.23 11.75 -4.69
C THR A 36 7.86 10.37 -4.15
N ALA A 37 8.82 9.66 -3.54
CA ALA A 37 8.58 8.38 -2.87
C ALA A 37 7.44 8.50 -1.84
N GLU A 38 7.40 9.61 -1.10
CA GLU A 38 6.34 9.94 -0.15
C GLU A 38 4.96 9.97 -0.82
N SER A 39 4.79 10.74 -1.90
CA SER A 39 3.50 10.83 -2.61
C SER A 39 3.10 9.51 -3.27
N TYR A 40 4.08 8.72 -3.72
CA TYR A 40 3.84 7.39 -4.26
C TYR A 40 3.26 6.46 -3.20
N TYR A 41 3.91 6.35 -2.04
CA TYR A 41 3.47 5.47 -0.97
C TYR A 41 2.22 5.96 -0.26
N GLU A 42 2.02 7.27 -0.14
CA GLU A 42 0.78 7.85 0.41
C GLU A 42 -0.44 7.45 -0.45
N LYS A 43 -0.33 7.58 -1.78
CA LYS A 43 -1.38 7.15 -2.71
C LYS A 43 -1.66 5.65 -2.58
N LEU A 44 -0.60 4.86 -2.47
CA LEU A 44 -0.70 3.41 -2.39
C LEU A 44 -1.32 2.97 -1.06
N LEU A 45 -0.92 3.58 0.05
CA LEU A 45 -1.52 3.43 1.37
C LEU A 45 -3.02 3.76 1.35
N GLY A 46 -3.41 4.87 0.73
CA GLY A 46 -4.82 5.26 0.60
C GLY A 46 -5.66 4.20 -0.12
N MET A 47 -5.15 3.64 -1.23
CA MET A 47 -5.82 2.55 -1.95
C MET A 47 -5.91 1.28 -1.10
N VAL A 48 -4.83 0.90 -0.41
CA VAL A 48 -4.82 -0.30 0.45
C VAL A 48 -5.82 -0.16 1.59
N ILE A 49 -5.86 0.99 2.28
CA ILE A 49 -6.82 1.24 3.37
C ILE A 49 -8.26 1.14 2.86
N LYS A 50 -8.55 1.69 1.68
CA LYS A 50 -9.88 1.58 1.06
C LYS A 50 -10.28 0.12 0.84
N GLU A 51 -9.39 -0.68 0.28
CA GLU A 51 -9.63 -2.10 0.02
C GLU A 51 -9.69 -2.95 1.31
N ILE A 52 -8.95 -2.58 2.36
CA ILE A 52 -9.10 -3.20 3.71
C ILE A 52 -10.51 -2.92 4.25
N ASN A 53 -10.97 -1.67 4.18
CA ASN A 53 -12.32 -1.32 4.62
C ASN A 53 -13.41 -2.00 3.78
N ALA A 54 -13.15 -2.26 2.50
CA ALA A 54 -14.04 -3.02 1.62
C ALA A 54 -14.01 -4.54 1.88
N GLY A 55 -13.14 -5.02 2.77
CA GLY A 55 -13.02 -6.44 3.14
C GLY A 55 -12.21 -7.29 2.17
N ARG A 56 -11.54 -6.68 1.17
CA ARG A 56 -10.72 -7.42 0.18
C ARG A 56 -9.56 -8.18 0.84
N PHE A 57 -9.11 -7.71 1.99
CA PHE A 57 -8.02 -8.31 2.76
C PHE A 57 -8.49 -9.05 4.02
N ASP A 58 -9.79 -9.32 4.21
CA ASP A 58 -10.29 -10.03 5.42
C ASP A 58 -9.71 -11.45 5.56
N SER A 59 -9.14 -12.04 4.50
CA SER A 59 -8.45 -13.34 4.57
C SER A 59 -7.00 -13.28 5.07
N PHE A 60 -6.43 -12.08 5.22
CA PHE A 60 -5.05 -11.85 5.64
C PHE A 60 -4.97 -11.70 7.15
N ARG A 61 -3.85 -12.13 7.75
CA ARG A 61 -3.68 -12.14 9.22
C ARG A 61 -2.84 -10.98 9.74
N SER A 62 -2.07 -10.33 8.86
CA SER A 62 -1.23 -9.17 9.19
C SER A 62 -1.12 -8.18 8.03
N GLY A 63 -0.76 -6.95 8.37
CA GLY A 63 -0.45 -5.90 7.39
C GLY A 63 0.77 -6.22 6.53
N GLU A 64 1.72 -7.02 7.04
CA GLU A 64 2.90 -7.45 6.26
C GLU A 64 2.49 -8.34 5.08
N GLU A 65 1.59 -9.31 5.31
CA GLU A 65 1.08 -10.15 4.22
C GLU A 65 0.34 -9.32 3.17
N ILE A 66 -0.41 -8.30 3.60
CA ILE A 66 -1.10 -7.36 2.69
C ILE A 66 -0.09 -6.59 1.85
N VAL A 67 0.88 -5.93 2.48
CA VAL A 67 1.90 -5.12 1.80
C VAL A 67 2.70 -5.99 0.82
N SER A 68 3.09 -7.20 1.23
CA SER A 68 3.77 -8.16 0.37
C SER A 68 2.90 -8.61 -0.81
N ALA A 69 1.63 -8.95 -0.58
CA ALA A 69 0.72 -9.36 -1.64
C ALA A 69 0.49 -8.23 -2.67
N VAL A 70 0.32 -6.99 -2.18
CA VAL A 70 0.19 -5.79 -3.01
C VAL A 70 1.48 -5.53 -3.78
N ALA A 71 2.65 -5.62 -3.15
CA ALA A 71 3.94 -5.43 -3.82
C ALA A 71 4.12 -6.42 -4.99
N ASN A 72 3.77 -7.69 -4.77
CA ASN A 72 3.84 -8.77 -5.74
C ASN A 72 2.82 -8.61 -6.90
N ASN A 73 1.59 -8.16 -6.63
CA ASN A 73 0.57 -8.02 -7.68
C ASN A 73 -0.41 -6.85 -7.42
N LYS A 74 0.08 -5.62 -7.62
CA LYS A 74 -0.69 -4.38 -7.40
C LYS A 74 -2.02 -4.38 -8.17
N LYS A 75 -2.04 -4.83 -9.43
CA LYS A 75 -3.25 -4.81 -10.27
C LYS A 75 -4.37 -5.72 -9.75
N LYS A 76 -4.01 -6.86 -9.13
CA LYS A 76 -4.98 -7.79 -8.53
C LYS A 76 -5.63 -7.21 -7.27
N TRP A 77 -4.82 -6.57 -6.44
CA TRP A 77 -5.24 -6.13 -5.11
C TRP A 77 -5.78 -4.70 -5.10
N LEU A 78 -5.27 -3.84 -6.00
CA LEU A 78 -5.63 -2.44 -6.13
C LEU A 78 -6.21 -2.19 -7.53
N PRO A 79 -7.54 -2.38 -7.72
CA PRO A 79 -8.15 -2.17 -9.03
C PRO A 79 -7.96 -0.75 -9.57
N GLU A 80 -7.93 0.26 -8.69
CA GLU A 80 -7.65 1.65 -9.06
C GLU A 80 -6.24 1.87 -9.59
N TRP A 81 -5.27 1.04 -9.18
CA TRP A 81 -3.91 1.07 -9.71
C TRP A 81 -3.88 0.61 -11.18
N GLY A 82 -4.64 -0.43 -11.52
CA GLY A 82 -4.71 -0.96 -12.89
C GLY A 82 -5.29 0.03 -13.91
N ASN A 83 -6.27 0.84 -13.48
CA ASN A 83 -6.96 1.80 -14.34
C ASN A 83 -6.17 3.10 -14.62
N LYS A 84 -5.15 3.44 -13.81
CA LYS A 84 -4.36 4.67 -13.99
C LYS A 84 -3.20 4.55 -14.98
N PHE A 85 -2.85 3.33 -15.40
CA PHE A 85 -1.73 3.04 -16.30
C PHE A 85 -2.14 2.13 -17.48
N SER A 86 -3.44 2.07 -17.81
CA SER A 86 -3.93 1.43 -19.04
C SER A 86 -4.08 2.45 -20.17
#